data_AF-F3L5V2-F1
#
_entry.id   AF-F3L5V2-F1
#
_cell.length_a   1.000
_cell.length_b   1.000
_cell.length_c   1.000
_cell.angle_alpha   90.00
_cell.angle_beta   90.00
_cell.angle_gamma   90.00
#
_symmetry.space_group_name_H-M   'P 1'
#
loop_
_entity.id
_entity.type
_entity.pdbx_description
1 polymer ?
#
loop_
_entity_poly.entity_id
_entity_poly.type
_entity_poly.pdbx_seq_one_letter_code
_entity_poly.pdbx_strand_id
1 'polypeptide(L)' 'MSSQIPLSQALLDSMGHQRALELALHAGEDYQLCFTLPASITPPDTCRVIGLVVTERTLTVDGKPVDAKGFSHF' A
#
# COMPACT_ATOMS: atom_id res chain seq x y z
N MET A 1 1.61 9.47 4.59
CA MET A 1 2.08 8.12 4.23
C MET A 1 1.12 7.46 3.24
N SER A 2 -0.20 7.57 3.40
CA SER A 2 -1.16 7.14 2.35
C SER A 2 -0.87 7.76 0.97
N SER A 3 -0.42 9.01 0.94
CA SER A 3 0.00 9.73 -0.27
C SER A 3 1.17 9.10 -1.04
N GLN A 4 1.87 8.11 -0.47
CA GLN A 4 2.96 7.40 -1.14
C GLN A 4 2.51 6.10 -1.82
N ILE A 5 1.29 5.63 -1.54
CA ILE A 5 0.74 4.44 -2.19
C ILE A 5 0.52 4.77 -3.68
N PRO A 6 1.12 3.99 -4.60
CA PRO A 6 0.95 4.23 -6.02
C PRO A 6 -0.48 3.92 -6.43
N LEU A 7 -1.17 4.90 -7.02
CA LEU A 7 -2.51 4.75 -7.57
C LEU A 7 -2.43 4.97 -9.09
N SER A 8 -3.02 4.06 -9.87
CA SER A 8 -3.07 4.22 -11.32
C SER A 8 -4.06 5.33 -11.71
N GLN A 9 -3.77 6.03 -12.82
CA GLN A 9 -4.66 7.07 -13.31
C GLN A 9 -6.06 6.52 -13.63
N ALA A 10 -6.14 5.32 -14.21
CA ALA A 10 -7.41 4.65 -14.51
C ALA A 10 -8.26 4.41 -13.25
N LEU A 11 -7.64 4.03 -12.13
CA LEU A 11 -8.34 3.82 -10.86
C LEU A 11 -8.83 5.15 -10.28
N LEU A 12 -8.00 6.19 -10.35
CA LEU A 12 -8.35 7.54 -9.91
C LEU A 12 -9.53 8.11 -10.73
N ASP A 13 -9.49 8.00 -12.05
CA ASP A 13 -10.52 8.52 -12.95
C ASP A 13 -11.86 7.79 -12.75
N SER A 14 -11.82 6.49 -12.47
CA SER A 14 -13.02 5.65 -12.36
C SER A 14 -13.69 5.71 -10.99
N MET A 15 -12.90 5.83 -9.92
CA MET A 15 -13.39 5.63 -8.54
C MET A 15 -13.21 6.86 -7.65
N GLY A 16 -12.42 7.85 -8.08
CA GLY A 16 -11.96 8.93 -7.23
C GLY A 16 -10.90 8.50 -6.22
N HIS A 17 -10.21 9.48 -5.63
CA HIS A 17 -9.02 9.22 -4.83
C HIS A 17 -9.28 8.34 -3.60
N GLN A 18 -10.34 8.61 -2.84
CA GLN A 18 -10.61 7.89 -1.60
C GLN A 18 -10.87 6.40 -1.87
N ARG A 19 -11.72 6.08 -2.86
CA ARG A 19 -12.04 4.70 -3.19
C ARG A 19 -10.86 3.98 -3.86
N ALA A 20 -10.06 4.70 -4.66
CA ALA A 20 -8.82 4.15 -5.21
C ALA A 20 -7.84 3.72 -4.10
N LEU A 21 -7.71 4.52 -3.04
CA LEU A 21 -6.89 4.17 -1.88
C LEU A 21 -7.44 2.95 -1.12
N GLU A 22 -8.75 2.87 -0.90
CA GLU A 22 -9.37 1.69 -0.28
C GLU A 22 -9.11 0.41 -1.09
N LEU A 23 -9.20 0.48 -2.41
CA LEU A 23 -8.93 -0.66 -3.29
C LEU A 23 -7.45 -1.08 -3.23
N ALA A 24 -6.53 -0.12 -3.27
CA ALA A 24 -5.10 -0.40 -3.15
C ALA A 24 -4.70 -1.06 -1.81
N LEU A 25 -5.48 -0.83 -0.75
CA LEU A 25 -5.23 -1.42 0.58
C LEU A 25 -5.88 -2.80 0.77
N HIS A 26 -6.96 -3.12 0.05
CA HIS A 26 -7.84 -4.25 0.41
C HIS A 26 -8.26 -5.18 -0.74
N ALA A 27 -8.19 -4.76 -2.00
CA ALA A 27 -8.82 -5.50 -3.11
C ALA A 27 -8.08 -6.79 -3.48
N GLY A 28 -6.74 -6.77 -3.46
CA GLY A 28 -5.91 -7.89 -3.90
C GLY A 28 -5.81 -8.03 -5.42
N GLU A 29 -5.31 -9.18 -5.89
CA GLU A 29 -5.18 -9.55 -7.33
C GLU A 29 -4.32 -8.63 -8.21
N ASP A 30 -3.56 -7.70 -7.62
CA ASP A 30 -2.60 -6.86 -8.37
C ASP A 30 -1.31 -7.60 -8.80
N TYR A 31 -1.01 -8.74 -8.16
CA TYR A 31 0.21 -9.54 -8.38
C TYR A 31 1.53 -8.73 -8.31
N GLN A 32 1.55 -7.65 -7.53
CA GLN A 32 2.72 -6.81 -7.30
C GLN A 32 3.60 -7.37 -6.18
N LEU A 33 4.88 -6.99 -6.19
CA LEU A 33 5.80 -7.30 -5.09
C LEU A 33 5.63 -6.30 -3.95
N CYS A 34 5.54 -6.81 -2.72
CA CYS A 34 5.64 -6.03 -1.48
C CYS A 34 6.81 -6.57 -0.66
N PHE A 35 7.87 -5.77 -0.52
CA PHE A 35 9.12 -6.20 0.10
C PHE A 35 9.77 -5.04 0.86
N THR A 36 10.86 -5.35 1.56
CA THR A 36 11.60 -4.36 2.37
C THR A 36 13.06 -4.31 1.93
N LEU A 37 13.69 -3.14 2.11
CA LEU A 37 15.11 -2.90 1.87
C LEU A 37 15.68 -2.10 3.04
N PRO A 38 16.98 -2.27 3.37
CA PRO A 38 17.68 -1.31 4.22
C PRO A 38 17.60 0.10 3.66
N ALA A 39 17.49 1.11 4.53
CA ALA A 39 17.38 2.52 4.13
C ALA A 39 18.59 3.04 3.32
N SER A 40 19.72 2.34 3.38
CA SER A 40 20.93 2.65 2.60
C SER A 40 20.88 2.17 1.14
N ILE A 41 19.89 1.35 0.77
CA ILE A 41 19.74 0.82 -0.58
C ILE A 41 18.75 1.67 -1.35
N THR A 42 19.14 2.11 -2.55
CA THR A 42 18.22 2.76 -3.48
C THR A 42 17.37 1.68 -4.17
N PRO A 43 16.04 1.73 -4.07
CA PRO A 43 15.17 0.79 -4.78
C PRO A 43 15.25 1.00 -6.30
N PRO A 44 14.93 -0.01 -7.12
CA PRO A 44 14.75 0.17 -8.55
C PRO A 44 13.73 1.26 -8.88
N ASP A 45 13.89 1.96 -10.00
CA ASP A 45 13.02 3.09 -10.40
C ASP A 45 11.54 2.69 -10.57
N THR A 46 11.27 1.41 -10.82
CA THR A 46 9.91 0.86 -10.94
C THR A 46 9.26 0.58 -9.59
N CYS A 47 9.99 0.73 -8.48
CA CYS A 47 9.49 0.52 -7.13
C CYS A 47 9.12 1.84 -6.47
N ARG A 48 8.19 1.75 -5.50
CA ARG A 48 7.79 2.89 -4.67
C ARG A 48 7.97 2.53 -3.20
N VAL A 49 8.68 3.38 -2.45
CA VAL A 49 8.73 3.27 -0.98
C VAL A 49 7.40 3.77 -0.43
N ILE A 50 6.64 2.87 0.20
CA ILE A 50 5.30 3.15 0.74
C ILE A 50 5.24 3.17 2.27
N GLY A 51 6.34 2.89 2.95
CA GLY A 51 6.36 2.81 4.41
C GLY A 51 7.72 2.44 4.99
N LEU A 52 7.68 2.05 6.28
CA LEU A 52 8.83 1.72 7.11
C LEU A 52 8.47 0.49 7.97
N VAL A 53 9.44 -0.40 8.19
CA VAL A 53 9.34 -1.44 9.21
C VAL A 53 9.77 -0.86 10.56
N VAL A 54 8.92 -1.04 11.57
CA VAL A 54 9.15 -0.58 12.94
C VAL A 54 9.05 -1.77 13.91
N THR A 55 9.41 -1.55 15.17
CA THR A 55 9.37 -2.59 16.21
C THR A 55 7.96 -2.92 16.68
N GLU A 56 7.02 -1.99 16.53
CA GLU A 56 5.62 -2.12 16.89
C GLU A 56 4.94 -3.18 16.02
N ARG A 57 4.20 -4.09 16.66
CA ARG A 57 3.49 -5.18 15.98
C ARG A 57 2.10 -4.74 15.50
N THR A 58 2.04 -3.61 14.80
CA THR A 58 0.78 -3.05 14.29
C THR A 58 1.01 -2.36 12.96
N LEU A 59 0.17 -2.69 11.97
CA LEU A 59 0.13 -1.97 10.70
C LEU A 59 -0.68 -0.69 10.85
N THR A 60 -0.09 0.45 10.51
CA THR A 60 -0.76 1.75 10.51
C THR A 60 -0.60 2.46 9.18
N VAL A 61 -1.62 3.23 8.80
CA VAL A 61 -1.56 4.19 7.70
C VAL A 61 -1.91 5.56 8.28
N ASP A 62 -1.00 6.53 8.12
CA ASP A 62 -1.11 7.87 8.70
C ASP A 62 -1.40 7.85 10.21
N GLY A 63 -0.75 6.93 10.94
CA GLY A 63 -0.88 6.77 12.38
C GLY A 63 -2.17 6.08 12.85
N LYS A 64 -3.06 5.69 11.93
CA LYS A 64 -4.29 4.96 12.25
C LYS A 64 -4.10 3.47 11.99
N PRO A 65 -4.49 2.58 12.93
CA PRO A 65 -4.47 1.15 12.69
C PRO A 65 -5.29 0.76 11.46
N VAL A 66 -4.76 -0.14 10.65
CA VAL A 66 -5.48 -0.72 9.52
C VAL A 66 -6.17 -2.01 9.97
N ASP A 67 -7.46 -2.13 9.68
CA ASP A 67 -8.15 -3.41 9.74
C ASP A 67 -7.68 -4.25 8.56
N ALA A 68 -6.79 -5.22 8.82
CA ALA A 68 -6.13 -6.03 7.80
C ALA A 68 -7.12 -7.06 7.20
N LYS A 69 -8.07 -6.55 6.41
CA LYS A 69 -8.99 -7.34 5.61
C LYS A 69 -8.44 -7.48 4.19
N GLY A 70 -8.19 -8.73 3.83
CA GLY A 70 -7.98 -9.15 2.46
C GLY A 70 -9.00 -10.23 2.10
N PHE A 71 -8.82 -10.84 0.93
CA PHE A 71 -9.66 -11.94 0.49
C PHE A 71 -9.60 -13.14 1.47
N SER A 72 -10.77 -13.67 1.85
CA SER A 72 -10.95 -14.95 2.55
C SER A 72 -11.82 -15.84 1.69
N HIS A 73 -11.45 -17.11 1.54
CA HIS A 73 -12.21 -18.08 0.76
C HIS A 73 -13.54 -18.50 1.43
N PHE A 74 -13.64 -18.35 2.74
CA PHE A 74 -14.73 -18.86 3.58
C PHE A 74 -15.16 -17.82 4.60
#